data_AF-A0A7J8R453-F1
#
_entry.id   AF-A0A7J8R453-F1
#
_cell.length_a   1.000
_cell.length_b   1.000
_cell.length_c   1.000
_cell.angle_alpha   90.00
_cell.angle_beta   90.00
_cell.angle_gamma   90.00
#
_symmetry.space_group_name_H-M   'P 1'
#
loop_
_entity.id
_entity.type
_entity.pdbx_description
1 polymer ?
#
loop_
_entity_poly.entity_id
_entity_poly.type
_entity_poly.pdbx_seq_one_letter_code
_entity_poly.pdbx_strand_id
1 'polypeptide(L)'
;MKRGFSFSVTVVVSAIVFIYFCTVFVFIDRWFGLMTSPGIMNAVAFTGVAFMCVLNYAYAILADPGRVPSSFMPDIEDPEVPIHEIKRK
;
A
#
# COMPACT_ATOMS: atom_id res chain seq x y z
N MET A 1 10.60 14.88 7.84
CA MET A 1 9.84 15.14 6.59
C MET A 1 8.44 14.60 6.77
N LYS A 2 7.41 15.46 6.84
CA LYS A 2 6.02 15.00 6.86
C LYS A 2 5.73 14.41 5.47
N ARG A 3 5.81 13.08 5.33
CA ARG A 3 5.37 12.34 4.14
C ARG A 3 3.85 12.50 4.06
N GLY A 4 3.40 13.64 3.54
CA GLY A 4 2.00 13.83 3.18
C GLY A 4 1.60 12.72 2.22
N PHE A 5 0.38 12.22 2.37
CA PHE A 5 -0.26 11.28 1.46
C PHE A 5 0.07 11.69 0.01
N SER A 6 0.75 10.80 -0.74
CA SER A 6 1.08 11.09 -2.15
C SER A 6 -0.23 11.25 -2.94
N PHE A 7 -0.26 12.18 -3.90
CA PHE A 7 -1.45 12.46 -4.72
C PHE A 7 -2.06 11.17 -5.29
N SER A 8 -1.24 10.25 -5.79
CA SER A 8 -1.68 8.96 -6.33
C SER A 8 -2.37 8.10 -5.26
N VAL A 9 -1.88 8.11 -4.02
CA VAL A 9 -2.48 7.35 -2.91
C VAL A 9 -3.83 7.95 -2.53
N THR A 10 -3.96 9.28 -2.50
CA THR A 10 -5.23 9.96 -2.24
C THR A 10 -6.26 9.61 -3.31
N VAL A 11 -5.88 9.60 -4.59
CA VAL A 11 -6.76 9.22 -5.70
C VAL A 11 -7.25 7.78 -5.53
N VAL A 12 -6.35 6.83 -5.25
CA VAL A 12 -6.72 5.42 -5.04
C VAL A 12 -7.68 5.26 -3.86
N VAL A 13 -7.38 5.89 -2.72
CA VAL A 13 -8.27 5.83 -1.55
C VAL A 13 -9.64 6.44 -1.86
N SER A 14 -9.69 7.57 -2.57
CA SER A 14 -10.97 8.19 -2.98
C SER A 14 -11.78 7.29 -3.91
N ALA A 15 -11.13 6.58 -4.84
CA ALA A 15 -11.78 5.64 -5.74
C ALA A 15 -12.36 4.43 -4.98
N ILE A 16 -11.62 3.88 -4.01
CA ILE A 16 -12.11 2.78 -3.16
C ILE A 16 -13.35 3.22 -2.38
N VAL A 17 -13.32 4.41 -1.77
CA VAL A 17 -14.46 4.97 -1.05
C VAL A 17 -15.65 5.16 -1.99
N PHE A 18 -15.43 5.76 -3.16
CA PHE A 18 -16.49 5.97 -4.15
C PHE A 18 -17.15 4.65 -4.59
N ILE A 19 -16.35 3.64 -4.93
CA ILE A 19 -16.84 2.31 -5.33
C ILE A 19 -17.65 1.69 -4.19
N TYR A 20 -17.19 1.81 -2.94
CA TYR A 20 -17.92 1.31 -1.77
C TYR A 20 -19.30 1.97 -1.61
N PHE A 21 -19.35 3.30 -1.68
CA PHE A 21 -20.64 4.02 -1.59
C PHE A 21 -21.57 3.67 -2.75
N CYS A 22 -21.06 3.60 -3.98
CA CYS A 22 -21.86 3.22 -5.13
C CYS A 22 -22.42 1.80 -5.00
N THR A 23 -21.59 0.83 -4.64
CA THR A 23 -22.02 -0.57 -4.51
C THR A 23 -23.05 -0.75 -3.40
N VAL A 24 -22.85 -0.18 -2.21
CA VAL A 24 -23.78 -0.34 -1.10
C VAL A 24 -25.11 0.39 -1.33
N PHE A 25 -25.06 1.68 -1.70
CA PHE A 25 -26.28 2.49 -1.79
C PHE A 25 -26.98 2.44 -3.14
N VAL A 26 -26.25 2.27 -4.24
CA VAL A 26 -26.87 2.26 -5.58
C VAL A 26 -27.24 0.85 -6.01
N PHE A 27 -26.37 -0.13 -5.76
CA PHE A 27 -26.64 -1.50 -6.18
C PHE A 27 -27.37 -2.29 -5.11
N ILE A 28 -26.80 -2.43 -3.91
CA ILE A 28 -27.37 -3.31 -2.88
C ILE A 28 -28.71 -2.75 -2.38
N ASP A 29 -28.76 -1.48 -1.99
CA ASP A 29 -30.02 -0.89 -1.51
C ASP A 29 -31.11 -0.84 -2.58
N ARG A 30 -30.77 -0.47 -3.83
CA ARG A 30 -31.80 -0.33 -4.87
C ARG A 30 -32.30 -1.66 -5.44
N TRP A 31 -31.46 -2.71 -5.47
CA TRP A 31 -31.85 -4.01 -6.02
C TRP A 31 -32.39 -4.97 -4.97
N PHE A 32 -31.71 -5.08 -3.82
CA PHE A 32 -32.07 -6.02 -2.77
C PHE A 32 -32.78 -5.36 -1.59
N GLY A 33 -32.61 -4.05 -1.39
CA GLY A 33 -33.10 -3.32 -0.22
C GLY A 33 -32.24 -3.61 1.01
N LEU A 34 -31.68 -2.57 1.64
CA LEU A 34 -30.88 -2.74 2.87
C LEU A 34 -31.72 -3.25 4.07
N MET A 35 -33.05 -3.18 3.99
CA MET A 35 -33.96 -3.68 5.02
C MET A 35 -34.32 -5.17 4.84
N THR A 36 -33.77 -5.83 3.82
CA THR A 36 -34.01 -7.26 3.57
C THR A 36 -32.82 -8.11 4.03
N SER A 37 -33.10 -9.35 4.47
CA SER A 37 -32.06 -10.29 4.91
C SER A 37 -30.98 -10.53 3.84
N PRO A 38 -31.31 -10.78 2.56
CA PRO A 38 -30.31 -10.89 1.50
C PRO A 38 -29.50 -9.60 1.28
N GLY A 39 -30.13 -8.43 1.38
CA GLY A 39 -29.44 -7.14 1.22
C GLY A 39 -28.36 -6.92 2.28
N ILE A 40 -28.70 -7.19 3.56
CA ILE A 40 -27.76 -7.04 4.68
C ILE A 40 -26.60 -8.03 4.54
N MET A 41 -26.86 -9.30 4.24
CA MET A 41 -25.78 -10.29 4.09
C MET A 41 -24.78 -9.89 2.99
N ASN A 42 -25.27 -9.41 1.84
CA ASN A 42 -24.41 -8.95 0.76
C ASN A 42 -23.65 -7.68 1.14
N ALA A 43 -24.28 -6.72 1.81
CA ALA A 43 -23.62 -5.51 2.30
C ALA A 43 -22.49 -5.82 3.29
N VAL A 44 -22.73 -6.75 4.22
CA VAL A 44 -21.72 -7.20 5.20
C VAL A 44 -20.56 -7.92 4.50
N ALA A 45 -20.86 -8.87 3.61
CA ALA A 45 -19.83 -9.59 2.87
C ALA A 45 -18.96 -8.63 2.04
N PHE A 46 -19.59 -7.71 1.29
CA PHE A 46 -18.88 -6.73 0.50
C PHE A 46 -18.05 -5.77 1.37
N THR A 47 -18.60 -5.33 2.51
CA THR A 47 -17.87 -4.48 3.46
C THR A 47 -16.65 -5.20 4.03
N GLY A 48 -16.75 -6.50 4.33
CA GLY A 48 -15.62 -7.31 4.77
C GLY A 48 -14.49 -7.36 3.73
N VAL A 49 -14.84 -7.59 2.46
CA VAL A 49 -13.86 -7.60 1.35
C VAL A 49 -13.24 -6.22 1.14
N ALA A 50 -14.05 -5.16 1.13
CA ALA A 50 -13.59 -3.79 0.99
C ALA A 50 -12.61 -3.40 2.13
N PHE A 51 -12.93 -3.78 3.36
CA PHE A 51 -12.08 -3.56 4.52
C PHE A 51 -10.73 -4.28 4.38
N MET A 52 -10.74 -5.56 3.99
CA MET A 52 -9.50 -6.30 3.74
C MET A 52 -8.66 -5.69 2.62
N CYS A 53 -9.31 -5.16 1.57
CA CYS A 53 -8.62 -4.48 0.47
C CYS A 53 -7.91 -3.21 0.95
N VAL A 54 -8.58 -2.38 1.76
CA VAL A 54 -7.99 -1.16 2.35
C VAL A 54 -6.83 -1.50 3.27
N LEU A 55 -6.98 -2.51 4.13
CA LEU A 55 -5.91 -2.96 5.00
C LEU A 55 -4.69 -3.43 4.20
N ASN A 56 -4.90 -4.28 3.20
CA ASN A 56 -3.83 -4.76 2.34
C ASN A 56 -3.10 -3.61 1.64
N TYR A 57 -3.86 -2.63 1.13
CA TYR A 57 -3.28 -1.44 0.51
C TYR A 57 -2.48 -0.60 1.51
N ALA A 58 -2.99 -0.41 2.72
CA ALA A 58 -2.29 0.29 3.79
C ALA A 58 -0.98 -0.42 4.16
N TYR A 59 -1.00 -1.74 4.34
CA TYR A 59 0.21 -2.52 4.58
C TYR A 59 1.22 -2.39 3.43
N ALA A 60 0.76 -2.42 2.18
CA ALA A 60 1.64 -2.26 1.02
C ALA A 60 2.31 -0.88 0.95
N ILE A 61 1.62 0.19 1.39
CA ILE A 61 2.19 1.55 1.42
C ILE A 61 3.17 1.73 2.59
N LEU A 62 2.86 1.13 3.73
CA LEU A 62 3.62 1.30 4.96
C LEU A 62 4.80 0.32 5.09
N ALA A 63 4.75 -0.81 4.38
CA ALA A 63 5.85 -1.76 4.35
C ALA A 63 7.07 -1.13 3.69
N ASP A 64 8.17 -1.05 4.44
CA ASP A 64 9.43 -0.57 3.90
C ASP A 64 9.94 -1.53 2.79
N PRO A 65 10.51 -1.01 1.70
CA PRO A 65 10.89 -1.78 0.51
C PRO A 65 12.09 -2.74 0.72
N GLY A 66 12.44 -3.07 1.97
CA GLY A 66 13.69 -3.74 2.31
C GLY A 66 14.89 -2.79 2.22
N ARG A 67 15.89 -3.00 3.07
CA ARG A 67 17.12 -2.22 3.05
C ARG A 67 18.31 -3.15 2.85
N VAL A 68 19.28 -2.69 2.06
CA VAL A 68 20.54 -3.41 1.87
C VAL A 68 21.31 -3.41 3.20
N PRO A 69 21.80 -4.59 3.67
CA PRO A 69 22.67 -4.66 4.83
C PRO A 69 23.96 -3.85 4.62
N SER A 70 24.49 -3.22 5.67
CA SER A 70 25.66 -2.36 5.58
C SER A 70 26.93 -3.04 5.05
N SER A 71 27.01 -4.38 5.13
CA SER A 71 28.12 -5.18 4.61
C SER A 71 28.20 -5.23 3.07
N PHE A 72 27.12 -4.86 2.38
CA PHE A 72 27.07 -4.78 0.91
C PHE A 72 27.14 -3.34 0.41
N MET A 73 27.37 -2.38 1.31
CA MET A 73 27.63 -1.01 0.88
C MET A 73 28.97 -1.01 0.12
N PRO A 74 29.07 -0.37 -1.05
CA PRO A 74 30.32 -0.30 -1.79
C PRO A 74 31.42 0.18 -0.86
N ASP A 75 32.56 -0.52 -0.88
CA ASP A 75 33.75 -0.10 -0.14
C ASP A 75 34.12 1.28 -0.69
N ILE A 76 33.83 2.33 0.08
CA ILE A 76 34.24 3.67 -0.26
C ILE A 76 35.75 3.64 -0.07
N GLU A 77 36.51 3.86 -1.15
CA GLU A 77 37.96 4.01 -1.07
C GLU A 77 38.26 5.12 -0.06
N ASP A 78 38.54 4.72 1.18
CA ASP A 78 38.81 5.63 2.27
C ASP A 78 40.15 6.30 1.94
N PRO A 79 40.23 7.64 1.88
CA PRO A 79 41.49 8.33 1.58
C PRO A 79 42.62 8.02 2.58
N GLU A 80 42.28 7.43 3.73
CA GLU A 80 43.23 6.95 4.74
C GLU A 80 43.71 5.51 4.51
N VAL A 81 43.09 4.76 3.59
CA VAL A 81 43.51 3.39 3.23
C VAL A 81 44.49 3.47 2.06
N PRO A 82 45.79 3.20 2.29
CA PRO A 82 46.81 3.33 1.25
C PRO A 82 46.55 2.31 0.14
N ILE A 83 46.31 2.81 -1.07
CA ILE A 83 46.25 1.99 -2.30
C ILE A 83 47.61 1.31 -2.45
N HIS A 84 47.63 0.00 -2.19
CA HIS A 84 48.82 -0.82 -2.41
C HIS A 84 48.98 -1.05 -3.92
N GLU A 85 49.61 -0.11 -4.61
CA GLU A 85 49.98 -0.30 -6.01
C GLU A 85 50.95 -1.49 -6.12
N ILE A 86 50.46 -2.60 -6.69
CA ILE A 86 51.28 -3.77 -6.98
C ILE A 86 52.19 -3.41 -8.17
N LYS A 87 53.42 -2.99 -7.89
CA LYS A 87 54.49 -2.87 -8.89
C LYS A 87 54.69 -4.23 -9.58
N ARG A 88 54.28 -4.37 -10.85
CA ARG A 88 54.80 -5.44 -11.72
C ARG A 88 56.27 -5.16 -12.02
N LYS A 89 57.12 -6.16 -11.78
CA LYS A 89 58.48 -6.25 -12.34
C LYS A 89 58.44 -6.77 -13.77
#